data_AF-A0A8H9IAG6-F1
#
_entry.id   AF-A0A8H9IAG6-F1
#
_cell.length_a   1.000
_cell.length_b   1.000
_cell.length_c   1.000
_cell.angle_alpha   90.00
_cell.angle_beta   90.00
_cell.angle_gamma   90.00
#
_symmetry.space_group_name_H-M   'P 1'
#
loop_
_entity.id
_entity.type
_entity.pdbx_description
1 polymer ?
#
loop_
_entity_poly.entity_id
_entity_poly.type
_entity_poly.pdbx_seq_one_letter_code
_entity_poly.pdbx_strand_id
1 'polypeptide(L)'
;MNKISLQLTEKLAFFLASLCFCQSLSATVISTAVTAEAYTVSYPEPDKGWREHDAGMEYASALTRSEIYDTSVYADAYIEANARGVAILSMNKYEASAASGSATISYQLENDSSLAQQFDLRFSPLSGYLQAYCADPEDLFKDGSGSRLPCAADDFSSASYAAKILLNDELIWSSMASVRSDIIGVDVVTEGAVLGVFDAETYSYRWDTQWFDLPLGVFEPNEKLNLVYSVSVVTDGKASLDGTATCEPFNCSYPENNAFAEYGFPQSINWPESIFQFSTSSISVNEPIHLGLLGLAALLIIRLKRND
;
A
#
# COMPACT_ATOMS: atom_id res chain seq x y z
N MET A 1 -64.80 3.37 23.46
CA MET A 1 -63.50 3.89 23.97
C MET A 1 -63.30 5.38 23.67
N ASN A 2 -62.48 6.09 24.46
CA ASN A 2 -62.25 7.55 24.35
C ASN A 2 -61.29 7.86 23.17
N LYS A 3 -61.67 8.76 22.22
CA LYS A 3 -60.88 9.10 21.00
C LYS A 3 -59.41 9.46 21.25
N ILE A 4 -59.09 9.93 22.45
CA ILE A 4 -57.74 10.31 22.89
C ILE A 4 -56.81 9.10 23.05
N SER A 5 -57.36 7.93 23.43
CA SER A 5 -56.58 6.70 23.64
C SER A 5 -56.04 6.11 22.34
N LEU A 6 -56.81 6.21 21.23
CA LEU A 6 -56.46 5.63 19.93
C LEU A 6 -55.35 6.44 19.23
N GLN A 7 -55.44 7.78 19.26
CA GLN A 7 -54.42 8.65 18.68
C GLN A 7 -53.07 8.55 19.38
N LEU A 8 -53.06 8.27 20.68
CA LEU A 8 -51.82 8.07 21.43
C LEU A 8 -51.11 6.77 21.03
N THR A 9 -51.87 5.72 20.70
CA THR A 9 -51.31 4.42 20.31
C THR A 9 -50.76 4.43 18.89
N GLU A 10 -51.44 5.10 17.95
CA GLU A 10 -50.94 5.28 16.58
C GLU A 10 -49.63 6.07 16.54
N LYS A 11 -49.52 7.14 17.33
CA LYS A 11 -48.28 7.92 17.44
C LYS A 11 -47.14 7.12 18.08
N LEU A 12 -47.44 6.28 19.07
CA LEU A 12 -46.45 5.41 19.71
C LEU A 12 -45.96 4.32 18.73
N ALA A 13 -46.86 3.74 17.93
CA ALA A 13 -46.51 2.78 16.90
C ALA A 13 -45.65 3.40 15.78
N PHE A 14 -45.97 4.63 15.35
CA PHE A 14 -45.15 5.38 14.40
C PHE A 14 -43.78 5.76 14.97
N PHE A 15 -43.71 6.11 16.25
CA PHE A 15 -42.44 6.42 16.94
C PHE A 15 -41.55 5.18 17.07
N LEU A 16 -42.13 4.03 17.42
CA LEU A 16 -41.43 2.74 17.46
C LEU A 16 -40.97 2.28 16.07
N ALA A 17 -41.80 2.44 15.04
CA ALA A 17 -41.41 2.17 13.67
C ALA A 17 -40.27 3.09 13.22
N SER A 18 -40.33 4.39 13.54
CA SER A 18 -39.27 5.36 13.22
C SER A 18 -37.96 5.09 13.96
N LEU A 19 -38.01 4.55 15.19
CA LEU A 19 -36.82 4.14 15.95
C LEU A 19 -36.13 2.90 15.35
N CYS A 20 -36.87 2.02 14.66
CA CYS A 20 -36.30 0.87 13.97
C CYS A 20 -35.55 1.22 12.67
N PHE A 21 -35.75 2.41 12.09
CA PHE A 21 -35.13 2.82 10.82
C PHE A 21 -33.98 3.82 10.96
N CYS A 22 -33.67 4.28 12.19
CA CYS A 22 -32.50 5.13 12.46
C CYS A 22 -31.36 4.31 13.07
N GLN A 23 -30.74 3.45 12.28
CA GLN A 23 -29.41 2.94 12.59
C GLN A 23 -28.48 3.28 11.42
N SER A 24 -27.87 4.45 11.48
CA SER A 24 -26.68 4.75 10.69
C SER A 24 -25.54 3.94 11.28
N LEU A 25 -25.17 2.84 10.63
CA LEU A 25 -24.14 1.92 11.12
C LEU A 25 -23.01 1.89 10.10
N SER A 26 -21.86 2.43 10.48
CA SER A 26 -20.62 2.35 9.72
C SER A 26 -19.58 1.58 10.53
N ALA A 27 -18.69 0.88 9.84
CA ALA A 27 -17.37 0.57 10.38
C ALA A 27 -16.63 1.86 10.72
N THR A 28 -15.91 1.86 11.84
CA THR A 28 -15.03 2.97 12.20
C THR A 28 -13.60 2.47 12.29
N VAL A 29 -12.69 3.22 11.67
CA VAL A 29 -11.25 3.08 11.96
C VAL A 29 -11.03 3.64 13.36
N ILE A 30 -10.70 2.78 14.32
CA ILE A 30 -10.53 3.19 15.72
C ILE A 30 -9.07 3.49 16.07
N SER A 31 -8.11 2.96 15.31
CA SER A 31 -6.72 3.37 15.39
C SER A 31 -5.97 3.14 14.08
N THR A 32 -4.95 3.96 13.86
CA THR A 32 -4.00 3.82 12.75
C THR A 32 -2.58 3.96 13.30
N ALA A 33 -1.67 3.12 12.81
CA ALA A 33 -0.24 3.26 13.05
C ALA A 33 0.49 3.25 11.71
N VAL A 34 1.49 4.13 11.58
CA VAL A 34 2.28 4.29 10.35
C VAL A 34 3.76 4.25 10.71
N THR A 35 4.54 3.44 9.99
CA THR A 35 6.00 3.37 10.12
C THR A 35 6.66 3.46 8.75
N ALA A 36 7.82 4.11 8.69
CA ALA A 36 8.65 4.24 7.51
C ALA A 36 10.11 4.07 7.90
N GLU A 37 10.84 3.22 7.18
CA GLU A 37 12.26 2.91 7.45
C GLU A 37 13.04 2.86 6.15
N ALA A 38 14.15 3.58 6.07
CA ALA A 38 14.99 3.65 4.89
C ALA A 38 16.46 3.39 5.23
N TYR A 39 17.18 2.72 4.33
CA TYR A 39 18.59 2.35 4.47
C TYR A 39 19.33 2.53 3.15
N THR A 40 20.52 3.12 3.20
CA THR A 40 21.43 3.24 2.06
C THR A 40 22.84 2.83 2.45
N VAL A 41 23.60 2.31 1.49
CA VAL A 41 25.01 1.91 1.66
C VAL A 41 25.78 2.12 0.37
N SER A 42 27.03 2.58 0.48
CA SER A 42 27.97 2.75 -0.63
C SER A 42 29.31 2.08 -0.29
N TYR A 43 29.90 1.36 -1.24
CA TYR A 43 31.15 0.60 -1.04
C TYR A 43 32.34 1.25 -1.77
N PRO A 44 33.55 1.31 -1.17
CA PRO A 44 34.03 0.61 0.02
C PRO A 44 34.30 1.57 1.20
N GLU A 45 33.28 2.30 1.68
CA GLU A 45 33.28 3.17 2.89
C GLU A 45 34.32 4.35 2.97
N PRO A 46 34.02 5.48 3.66
CA PRO A 46 33.02 5.59 4.71
C PRO A 46 31.86 6.56 4.45
N ASP A 47 30.73 6.05 4.93
CA ASP A 47 29.44 6.66 5.19
C ASP A 47 29.54 8.08 5.78
N LYS A 48 29.27 9.10 4.94
CA LYS A 48 28.60 10.32 5.41
C LYS A 48 27.14 10.26 5.00
N GLY A 49 26.44 9.29 5.58
CA GLY A 49 25.00 9.17 5.46
C GLY A 49 24.33 10.39 6.09
N TRP A 50 23.51 11.09 5.31
CA TRP A 50 22.55 12.03 5.86
C TRP A 50 21.20 11.33 5.96
N ARG A 51 20.55 11.49 7.12
CA ARG A 51 19.27 10.85 7.42
C ARG A 51 18.33 11.87 8.00
N GLU A 52 17.14 11.94 7.41
CA GLU A 52 16.00 12.66 7.97
C GLU A 52 14.87 11.67 8.21
N HIS A 53 14.17 11.89 9.32
CA HIS A 53 13.02 11.10 9.68
C HIS A 53 12.01 12.01 10.36
N ASP A 54 10.76 11.93 9.90
CA ASP A 54 9.64 12.61 10.52
C ASP A 54 8.51 11.60 10.73
N ALA A 55 7.96 11.56 11.93
CA ALA A 55 6.86 10.66 12.27
C ALA A 55 5.86 11.35 13.20
N GLY A 56 4.58 11.13 12.91
CA GLY A 56 3.45 11.58 13.69
C GLY A 56 2.33 10.53 13.66
N MET A 57 1.18 10.86 14.25
CA MET A 57 0.06 9.90 14.30
C MET A 57 -0.59 9.61 12.94
N GLU A 58 -0.43 10.51 11.97
CA GLU A 58 -1.08 10.40 10.66
C GLU A 58 -0.10 10.14 9.51
N TYR A 59 1.20 10.13 9.78
CA TYR A 59 2.25 10.18 8.76
C TYR A 59 3.58 9.65 9.30
N ALA A 60 4.37 8.99 8.44
CA ALA A 60 5.77 8.71 8.69
C ALA A 60 6.58 8.85 7.40
N SER A 61 7.79 9.37 7.51
CA SER A 61 8.75 9.43 6.40
C SER A 61 10.17 9.21 6.86
N ALA A 62 10.96 8.67 5.95
CA ALA A 62 12.39 8.48 6.11
C ALA A 62 13.06 8.85 4.78
N LEU A 63 14.13 9.62 4.88
CA LEU A 63 15.00 9.98 3.76
C LEU A 63 16.43 9.67 4.17
N THR A 64 17.14 8.87 3.39
CA THR A 64 18.55 8.58 3.62
C THR A 64 19.32 8.65 2.33
N ARG A 65 20.49 9.26 2.39
CA ARG A 65 21.41 9.38 1.25
C ARG A 65 22.79 8.96 1.70
N SER A 66 23.46 8.14 0.88
CA SER A 66 24.85 7.75 1.06
C SER A 66 25.62 8.08 -0.21
N GLU A 67 26.77 8.72 -0.08
CA GLU A 67 27.65 9.08 -1.20
C GLU A 67 29.11 8.86 -0.80
N ILE A 68 29.94 8.46 -1.76
CA ILE A 68 31.40 8.45 -1.59
C ILE A 68 31.93 9.71 -2.27
N TYR A 69 32.44 10.66 -1.45
CA TYR A 69 33.01 11.91 -1.94
C TYR A 69 34.04 11.67 -3.05
N ASP A 70 34.03 12.54 -4.05
CA ASP A 70 34.94 12.51 -5.21
C ASP A 70 34.76 11.28 -6.13
N THR A 71 33.63 10.56 -6.01
CA THR A 71 33.22 9.46 -6.92
C THR A 71 31.77 9.63 -7.39
N SER A 72 31.34 8.78 -8.32
CA SER A 72 29.95 8.66 -8.80
C SER A 72 29.08 7.69 -7.98
N VAL A 73 29.64 7.02 -6.97
CA VAL A 73 28.91 6.05 -6.14
C VAL A 73 27.97 6.77 -5.17
N TYR A 74 26.66 6.59 -5.37
CA TYR A 74 25.66 7.10 -4.44
C TYR A 74 24.42 6.22 -4.38
N ALA A 75 23.70 6.33 -3.27
CA ALA A 75 22.39 5.75 -3.07
C ALA A 75 21.47 6.74 -2.34
N ASP A 76 20.21 6.77 -2.73
CA ASP A 76 19.17 7.61 -2.16
C ASP A 76 17.90 6.78 -1.94
N ALA A 77 17.23 7.02 -0.81
CA ALA A 77 16.03 6.32 -0.40
C ALA A 77 15.08 7.29 0.26
N TYR A 78 13.92 7.51 -0.37
CA TYR A 78 12.83 8.30 0.17
C TYR A 78 11.60 7.44 0.39
N ILE A 79 10.99 7.58 1.56
CA ILE A 79 9.76 6.90 1.93
C ILE A 79 8.84 7.88 2.61
N GLU A 80 7.59 7.82 2.21
CA GLU A 80 6.48 8.51 2.85
C GLU A 80 5.30 7.56 2.94
N ALA A 81 4.68 7.49 4.11
CA ALA A 81 3.41 6.80 4.30
C ALA A 81 2.47 7.63 5.18
N ASN A 82 1.16 7.48 4.99
CA ASN A 82 0.18 8.19 5.79
C ASN A 82 -1.09 7.38 6.08
N ALA A 83 -1.88 7.87 7.02
CA ALA A 83 -3.08 7.21 7.51
C ALA A 83 -4.19 7.03 6.44
N ARG A 84 -4.08 7.67 5.28
CA ARG A 84 -5.03 7.50 4.15
C ARG A 84 -4.69 6.29 3.26
N GLY A 85 -3.69 5.51 3.63
CA GLY A 85 -3.29 4.29 2.92
C GLY A 85 -2.32 4.56 1.78
N VAL A 86 -1.68 5.74 1.80
CA VAL A 86 -0.63 6.11 0.85
C VAL A 86 0.69 5.55 1.35
N ALA A 87 1.44 4.89 0.47
CA ALA A 87 2.85 4.53 0.69
C ALA A 87 3.63 4.84 -0.59
N ILE A 88 4.46 5.88 -0.55
CA ILE A 88 5.35 6.34 -1.61
C ILE A 88 6.77 5.91 -1.25
N LEU A 89 7.42 5.11 -2.10
CA LEU A 89 8.78 4.63 -1.88
C LEU A 89 9.60 4.85 -3.16
N SER A 90 10.65 5.67 -3.10
CA SER A 90 11.61 5.87 -4.19
C SER A 90 13.01 5.48 -3.72
N MET A 91 13.64 4.60 -4.48
CA MET A 91 14.98 4.09 -4.22
C MET A 91 15.82 4.24 -5.47
N ASN A 92 16.97 4.87 -5.34
CA ASN A 92 17.91 5.09 -6.43
C ASN A 92 19.29 4.62 -5.99
N LYS A 93 19.97 3.86 -6.85
CA LYS A 93 21.38 3.49 -6.67
C LYS A 93 22.16 3.73 -7.94
N TYR A 94 23.43 4.05 -7.75
CA TYR A 94 24.42 4.23 -8.79
C TYR A 94 25.71 3.51 -8.39
N GLU A 95 26.21 2.69 -9.32
CA GLU A 95 27.43 1.90 -9.20
C GLU A 95 27.39 0.91 -8.01
N ALA A 96 28.44 0.88 -7.19
CA ALA A 96 28.62 -0.02 -6.06
C ALA A 96 27.87 0.46 -4.80
N SER A 97 26.56 0.63 -4.91
CA SER A 97 25.69 1.05 -3.81
C SER A 97 24.36 0.29 -3.79
N ALA A 98 23.64 0.42 -2.68
CA ALA A 98 22.30 -0.14 -2.52
C ALA A 98 21.41 0.80 -1.70
N ALA A 99 20.12 0.79 -2.00
CA ALA A 99 19.08 1.51 -1.28
C ALA A 99 17.91 0.56 -0.99
N SER A 100 17.34 0.66 0.20
CA SER A 100 16.16 -0.11 0.56
C SER A 100 15.29 0.64 1.53
N GLY A 101 14.05 0.21 1.60
CA GLY A 101 13.24 0.58 2.74
C GLY A 101 11.84 0.02 2.67
N SER A 102 11.09 0.32 3.72
CA SER A 102 9.74 -0.18 3.89
C SER A 102 8.81 0.82 4.53
N ALA A 103 7.53 0.68 4.21
CA ALA A 103 6.43 1.38 4.86
C ALA A 103 5.42 0.35 5.36
N THR A 104 4.90 0.55 6.57
CA THR A 104 3.81 -0.25 7.12
C THR A 104 2.70 0.66 7.64
N ILE A 105 1.47 0.36 7.25
CA ILE A 105 0.25 1.06 7.66
C ILE A 105 -0.67 0.01 8.29
N SER A 106 -0.95 0.17 9.58
CA SER A 106 -1.84 -0.72 10.33
C SER A 106 -3.12 -0.01 10.69
N TYR A 107 -4.26 -0.64 10.42
CA TYR A 107 -5.60 -0.16 10.76
C TYR A 107 -6.26 -1.13 11.72
N GLN A 108 -6.77 -0.61 12.82
CA GLN A 108 -7.72 -1.34 13.65
C GLN A 108 -9.13 -0.86 13.28
N LEU A 109 -9.95 -1.78 12.77
CA LEU A 109 -11.35 -1.51 12.44
C LEU A 109 -12.24 -2.13 13.52
N GLU A 110 -13.36 -1.46 13.81
CA GLU A 110 -14.41 -1.97 14.70
C GLU A 110 -15.74 -1.95 13.96
N ASN A 111 -16.51 -3.05 14.11
CA ASN A 111 -17.92 -3.04 13.75
C ASN A 111 -18.72 -2.36 14.86
N ASP A 112 -18.85 -1.04 14.78
CA ASP A 112 -19.68 -0.25 15.71
C ASP A 112 -21.19 -0.46 15.49
N SER A 113 -21.56 -1.38 14.58
CA SER A 113 -22.95 -1.77 14.37
C SER A 113 -23.48 -2.67 15.47
N SER A 114 -24.79 -2.57 15.74
CA SER A 114 -25.49 -3.59 16.55
C SER A 114 -25.80 -4.88 15.77
N LEU A 115 -25.44 -4.96 14.50
CA LEU A 115 -25.66 -6.12 13.62
C LEU A 115 -24.34 -6.54 12.95
N ALA A 116 -24.26 -7.80 12.53
CA ALA A 116 -23.16 -8.26 11.70
C ALA A 116 -23.16 -7.54 10.34
N GLN A 117 -21.99 -7.11 9.88
CA GLN A 117 -21.82 -6.44 8.59
C GLN A 117 -20.75 -7.13 7.74
N GLN A 118 -20.95 -7.11 6.42
CA GLN A 118 -19.90 -7.43 5.45
C GLN A 118 -19.04 -6.18 5.25
N PHE A 119 -17.72 -6.35 5.29
CA PHE A 119 -16.76 -5.29 5.11
C PHE A 119 -15.95 -5.54 3.85
N ASP A 120 -15.73 -4.49 3.08
CA ASP A 120 -14.95 -4.51 1.86
C ASP A 120 -13.94 -3.35 1.88
N LEU A 121 -12.72 -3.63 1.44
CA LEU A 121 -11.68 -2.64 1.23
C LEU A 121 -11.48 -2.44 -0.26
N ARG A 122 -11.69 -1.22 -0.73
CA ARG A 122 -11.19 -0.78 -2.04
C ARG A 122 -9.89 -0.04 -1.86
N PHE A 123 -8.83 -0.47 -2.55
CA PHE A 123 -7.52 0.17 -2.45
C PHE A 123 -6.77 0.27 -3.78
N SER A 124 -5.73 1.13 -3.84
CA SER A 124 -4.83 1.24 -4.97
C SER A 124 -3.35 1.26 -4.54
N PRO A 125 -2.45 0.51 -5.18
CA PRO A 125 -1.00 0.69 -5.05
C PRO A 125 -0.47 1.89 -5.86
N LEU A 126 -1.36 2.71 -6.44
CA LEU A 126 -1.05 3.81 -7.36
C LEU A 126 -0.18 3.35 -8.55
N SER A 127 0.68 4.22 -9.06
CA SER A 127 1.62 3.91 -10.14
C SER A 127 3.02 3.66 -9.59
N GLY A 128 3.86 3.09 -10.43
CA GLY A 128 5.26 2.88 -10.10
C GLY A 128 6.04 2.26 -11.25
N TYR A 129 7.32 2.06 -10.97
CA TYR A 129 8.33 1.86 -11.98
C TYR A 129 9.53 1.12 -11.40
N LEU A 130 10.02 0.10 -12.10
CA LEU A 130 11.27 -0.59 -11.79
C LEU A 130 12.16 -0.58 -13.03
N GLN A 131 13.42 -0.23 -12.85
CA GLN A 131 14.42 -0.32 -13.90
C GLN A 131 15.78 -0.64 -13.27
N ALA A 132 16.52 -1.53 -13.90
CA ALA A 132 17.87 -1.87 -13.49
C ALA A 132 18.71 -2.15 -14.73
N TYR A 133 19.91 -1.58 -14.79
CA TYR A 133 20.79 -1.68 -15.94
C TYR A 133 22.25 -1.46 -15.56
N CYS A 134 23.17 -2.00 -16.36
CA CYS A 134 24.60 -1.73 -16.25
C CYS A 134 25.16 -0.83 -17.37
N ALA A 135 24.28 -0.33 -18.24
CA ALA A 135 24.60 0.71 -19.21
C ALA A 135 23.36 1.56 -19.47
N ASP A 136 23.53 2.87 -19.63
CA ASP A 136 22.44 3.79 -19.95
C ASP A 136 21.72 3.40 -21.27
N PRO A 137 20.50 2.85 -21.21
CA PRO A 137 19.80 2.38 -22.39
C PRO A 137 19.28 3.54 -23.27
N GLU A 138 19.22 4.76 -22.74
CA GLU A 138 18.53 5.89 -23.37
C GLU A 138 19.43 7.13 -23.57
N ASP A 139 20.75 7.03 -23.31
CA ASP A 139 21.69 8.18 -23.29
C ASP A 139 21.13 9.38 -22.47
N LEU A 140 20.28 9.10 -21.46
CA LEU A 140 19.64 10.13 -20.63
C LEU A 140 20.65 10.87 -19.76
N PHE A 141 21.82 10.26 -19.54
CA PHE A 141 22.97 10.88 -18.91
C PHE A 141 23.97 11.27 -20.00
N LYS A 142 24.25 12.57 -20.09
CA LYS A 142 25.18 13.13 -21.07
C LYS A 142 26.58 12.58 -20.82
N ASP A 143 26.98 11.56 -21.57
CA ASP A 143 28.29 11.45 -22.25
C ASP A 143 28.52 10.06 -22.87
N GLY A 144 27.81 9.75 -23.95
CA GLY A 144 28.33 8.97 -25.09
C GLY A 144 28.98 7.60 -24.84
N SER A 145 28.61 6.87 -23.80
CA SER A 145 29.07 5.50 -23.55
C SER A 145 28.11 4.50 -24.23
N GLY A 146 28.46 4.09 -25.45
CA GLY A 146 27.64 3.17 -26.24
C GLY A 146 27.09 1.98 -25.44
N SER A 147 25.76 1.89 -25.39
CA SER A 147 24.89 0.80 -24.92
C SER A 147 25.59 -0.54 -24.64
N ARG A 148 25.52 -1.00 -23.39
CA ARG A 148 25.88 -2.37 -22.98
C ARG A 148 24.92 -2.94 -21.92
N LEU A 149 23.75 -3.37 -22.39
CA LEU A 149 22.85 -4.26 -21.65
C LEU A 149 23.24 -5.73 -21.86
N PRO A 150 24.51 -6.05 -21.69
CA PRO A 150 24.73 -6.88 -20.51
C PRO A 150 25.79 -6.31 -19.57
N CYS A 151 25.56 -6.53 -18.28
CA CYS A 151 26.53 -6.25 -17.23
C CYS A 151 27.84 -7.01 -17.50
N ALA A 152 28.97 -6.44 -17.06
CA ALA A 152 30.26 -7.07 -17.22
C ALA A 152 30.41 -8.28 -16.28
N ALA A 153 30.91 -9.41 -16.80
CA ALA A 153 31.28 -10.59 -16.00
C ALA A 153 30.15 -11.08 -15.06
N ASP A 154 30.36 -11.00 -13.74
CA ASP A 154 29.43 -11.43 -12.70
C ASP A 154 28.72 -10.27 -11.99
N ASP A 155 28.76 -9.08 -12.60
CA ASP A 155 28.01 -7.91 -12.16
C ASP A 155 26.53 -8.05 -12.43
N PHE A 156 25.74 -7.39 -11.60
CA PHE A 156 24.30 -7.30 -11.79
C PHE A 156 23.75 -6.03 -11.15
N SER A 157 22.61 -5.59 -11.66
CA SER A 157 21.79 -4.54 -11.07
C SER A 157 20.37 -5.04 -10.89
N SER A 158 19.68 -4.61 -9.84
CA SER A 158 18.32 -5.05 -9.54
C SER A 158 17.49 -3.96 -8.88
N ALA A 159 16.22 -3.92 -9.26
CA ALA A 159 15.17 -3.10 -8.68
C ALA A 159 13.99 -4.01 -8.36
N SER A 160 13.41 -3.90 -7.17
CA SER A 160 12.30 -4.77 -6.75
C SER A 160 11.37 -4.10 -5.75
N TYR A 161 10.13 -4.57 -5.72
CA TYR A 161 9.20 -4.29 -4.64
C TYR A 161 8.50 -5.57 -4.19
N ALA A 162 8.05 -5.58 -2.93
CA ALA A 162 7.10 -6.55 -2.41
C ALA A 162 6.06 -5.81 -1.57
N ALA A 163 4.79 -5.98 -1.92
CA ALA A 163 3.65 -5.38 -1.24
C ALA A 163 2.68 -6.47 -0.80
N LYS A 164 2.09 -6.31 0.39
CA LYS A 164 1.10 -7.25 0.92
C LYS A 164 0.10 -6.58 1.85
N ILE A 165 -1.09 -7.18 1.92
CA ILE A 165 -2.13 -6.84 2.89
C ILE A 165 -2.42 -8.09 3.72
N LEU A 166 -2.32 -7.95 5.04
CA LEU A 166 -2.70 -8.95 6.02
C LEU A 166 -4.00 -8.53 6.71
N LEU A 167 -4.89 -9.48 6.95
CA LEU A 167 -6.07 -9.34 7.80
C LEU A 167 -5.93 -10.33 8.95
N ASN A 168 -5.87 -9.83 10.19
CA ASN A 168 -5.65 -10.65 11.38
C ASN A 168 -4.45 -11.62 11.21
N ASP A 169 -3.34 -11.09 10.68
CA ASP A 169 -2.10 -11.81 10.37
C ASP A 169 -2.19 -12.83 9.21
N GLU A 170 -3.34 -12.97 8.55
CA GLU A 170 -3.52 -13.81 7.37
C GLU A 170 -3.32 -13.01 6.07
N LEU A 171 -2.57 -13.57 5.11
CA LEU A 171 -2.34 -12.93 3.82
C LEU A 171 -3.60 -12.96 2.95
N ILE A 172 -4.15 -11.78 2.65
CA ILE A 172 -5.34 -11.64 1.79
C ILE A 172 -5.01 -11.05 0.40
N TRP A 173 -3.85 -10.39 0.26
CA TRP A 173 -3.37 -9.88 -1.02
C TRP A 173 -1.85 -9.69 -1.00
N SER A 174 -1.20 -9.99 -2.12
CA SER A 174 0.23 -9.72 -2.34
C SER A 174 0.54 -9.37 -3.79
N SER A 175 1.61 -8.62 -3.98
CA SER A 175 2.19 -8.27 -5.27
C SER A 175 3.70 -8.12 -5.13
N MET A 176 4.46 -8.73 -6.02
CA MET A 176 5.91 -8.60 -6.07
C MET A 176 6.36 -8.51 -7.52
N ALA A 177 7.34 -7.65 -7.79
CA ALA A 177 8.10 -7.69 -9.03
C ALA A 177 9.57 -7.39 -8.77
N SER A 178 10.44 -7.98 -9.59
CA SER A 178 11.87 -7.70 -9.62
C SER A 178 12.34 -7.61 -11.07
N VAL A 179 13.01 -6.52 -11.40
CA VAL A 179 13.77 -6.35 -12.64
C VAL A 179 15.24 -6.56 -12.29
N ARG A 180 15.91 -7.44 -13.03
CA ARG A 180 17.33 -7.73 -12.85
C ARG A 180 18.05 -7.65 -14.18
N SER A 181 19.12 -6.87 -14.25
CA SER A 181 20.07 -6.87 -15.36
C SER A 181 21.33 -7.60 -14.94
N ASP A 182 21.82 -8.50 -15.78
CA ASP A 182 23.09 -9.21 -15.61
C ASP A 182 23.79 -9.45 -16.97
N ILE A 183 24.77 -10.36 -17.01
CA ILE A 183 25.53 -10.69 -18.23
C ILE A 183 24.68 -11.35 -19.33
N ILE A 184 23.53 -11.94 -18.98
CA ILE A 184 22.63 -12.63 -19.92
C ILE A 184 21.63 -11.63 -20.52
N GLY A 185 21.35 -10.54 -19.83
CA GLY A 185 20.46 -9.47 -20.27
C GLY A 185 19.58 -8.99 -19.12
N VAL A 186 18.36 -8.56 -19.44
CA VAL A 186 17.36 -8.12 -18.45
C VAL A 186 16.27 -9.16 -18.32
N ASP A 187 16.00 -9.56 -17.08
CA ASP A 187 14.90 -10.47 -16.70
C ASP A 187 13.93 -9.79 -15.74
N VAL A 188 12.67 -10.22 -15.79
CA VAL A 188 11.61 -9.77 -14.89
C VAL A 188 10.90 -10.95 -14.27
N VAL A 189 10.84 -10.95 -12.95
CA VAL A 189 10.10 -11.93 -12.16
C VAL A 189 8.95 -11.22 -11.45
N THR A 190 7.76 -11.83 -11.50
CA THR A 190 6.56 -11.33 -10.80
C THR A 190 5.90 -12.45 -10.00
N GLU A 191 5.31 -12.12 -8.85
CA GLU A 191 4.54 -13.05 -8.02
C GLU A 191 3.32 -12.36 -7.39
N GLY A 192 2.22 -13.10 -7.23
CA GLY A 192 0.95 -12.56 -6.72
C GLY A 192 0.17 -11.79 -7.80
N ALA A 193 -0.46 -10.69 -7.40
CA ALA A 193 -1.10 -9.77 -8.34
C ALA A 193 -0.05 -9.12 -9.24
N VAL A 194 -0.26 -9.13 -10.55
CA VAL A 194 0.66 -8.49 -11.51
C VAL A 194 0.16 -7.08 -11.77
N LEU A 195 0.93 -6.08 -11.32
CA LEU A 195 0.55 -4.66 -11.49
C LEU A 195 0.88 -4.12 -12.88
N GLY A 196 1.93 -4.61 -13.54
CA GLY A 196 2.55 -3.92 -14.66
C GLY A 196 2.92 -4.82 -15.81
N VAL A 197 3.54 -4.21 -16.80
CA VAL A 197 4.10 -4.88 -17.97
C VAL A 197 5.53 -4.45 -18.13
N PHE A 198 6.40 -5.38 -18.50
CA PHE A 198 7.77 -5.08 -18.89
C PHE A 198 7.81 -4.56 -20.32
N ASP A 199 8.42 -3.40 -20.50
CA ASP A 199 8.68 -2.77 -21.79
C ASP A 199 10.15 -3.04 -22.19
N ALA A 200 10.34 -3.83 -23.24
CA ALA A 200 11.66 -4.20 -23.73
C ALA A 200 12.38 -3.06 -24.48
N GLU A 201 11.66 -2.00 -24.90
CA GLU A 201 12.27 -0.83 -25.54
C GLU A 201 12.96 0.07 -24.50
N THR A 202 12.32 0.24 -23.34
CA THR A 202 12.81 1.06 -22.22
C THR A 202 13.47 0.23 -21.09
N TYR A 203 13.47 -1.09 -21.22
CA TYR A 203 13.95 -2.06 -20.22
C TYR A 203 13.37 -1.83 -18.82
N SER A 204 12.09 -1.48 -18.77
CA SER A 204 11.42 -1.07 -17.54
C SER A 204 10.16 -1.85 -17.28
N TYR A 205 9.88 -2.13 -16.00
CA TYR A 205 8.59 -2.64 -15.56
C TYR A 205 7.80 -1.50 -14.95
N ARG A 206 6.65 -1.16 -15.54
CA ARG A 206 5.83 -0.01 -15.12
C ARG A 206 4.38 -0.38 -14.96
N TRP A 207 3.69 0.33 -14.08
CA TRP A 207 2.25 0.23 -13.91
C TRP A 207 1.60 1.57 -13.64
N ASP A 208 0.36 1.70 -14.09
CA ASP A 208 -0.51 2.82 -13.79
C ASP A 208 -1.38 2.52 -12.57
N THR A 209 -2.06 3.56 -12.06
CA THR A 209 -3.02 3.45 -10.95
C THR A 209 -4.09 2.39 -11.25
N GLN A 210 -4.17 1.39 -10.37
CA GLN A 210 -5.15 0.30 -10.46
C GLN A 210 -5.90 0.14 -9.15
N TRP A 211 -7.18 -0.24 -9.23
CA TRP A 211 -8.03 -0.44 -8.06
C TRP A 211 -8.30 -1.92 -7.84
N PHE A 212 -8.26 -2.33 -6.57
CA PHE A 212 -8.57 -3.68 -6.12
C PHE A 212 -9.65 -3.60 -5.05
N ASP A 213 -10.63 -4.50 -5.15
CA ASP A 213 -11.68 -4.68 -4.15
C ASP A 213 -11.39 -5.99 -3.40
N LEU A 214 -11.15 -5.89 -2.09
CA LEU A 214 -10.83 -7.00 -1.20
C LEU A 214 -11.98 -7.21 -0.21
N PRO A 215 -12.68 -8.35 -0.25
CA PRO A 215 -13.65 -8.68 0.78
C PRO A 215 -12.90 -8.98 2.08
N LEU A 216 -13.15 -8.19 3.12
CA LEU A 216 -12.57 -8.40 4.45
C LEU A 216 -13.38 -9.45 5.23
N GLY A 217 -14.64 -9.66 4.85
CA GLY A 217 -15.52 -10.68 5.42
C GLY A 217 -16.63 -10.10 6.29
N VAL A 218 -17.28 -11.00 7.04
CA VAL A 218 -18.37 -10.68 7.96
C VAL A 218 -17.82 -10.50 9.36
N PHE A 219 -18.18 -9.40 10.00
CA PHE A 219 -17.78 -9.08 11.36
C PHE A 219 -18.99 -8.91 12.27
N GLU A 220 -18.95 -9.53 13.45
CA GLU A 220 -19.98 -9.42 14.47
C GLU A 220 -19.95 -8.05 15.16
N PRO A 221 -21.03 -7.64 15.85
CA PRO A 221 -21.05 -6.40 16.63
C PRO A 221 -19.88 -6.28 17.61
N ASN A 222 -19.16 -5.15 17.58
CA ASN A 222 -17.96 -4.84 18.36
C ASN A 222 -16.76 -5.75 18.10
N GLU A 223 -16.79 -6.55 17.03
CA GLU A 223 -15.62 -7.30 16.60
C GLU A 223 -14.54 -6.33 16.09
N LYS A 224 -13.30 -6.59 16.49
CA LYS A 224 -12.11 -5.80 16.12
C LYS A 224 -11.21 -6.64 15.25
N LEU A 225 -10.75 -6.03 14.18
CA LEU A 225 -9.83 -6.65 13.23
C LEU A 225 -8.62 -5.74 12.99
N ASN A 226 -7.51 -6.37 12.64
CA ASN A 226 -6.28 -5.67 12.29
C ASN A 226 -5.99 -5.86 10.80
N LEU A 227 -5.92 -4.76 10.05
CA LEU A 227 -5.52 -4.76 8.66
C LEU A 227 -4.13 -4.12 8.56
N VAL A 228 -3.15 -4.86 8.02
CA VAL A 228 -1.78 -4.37 7.87
C VAL A 228 -1.41 -4.34 6.40
N TYR A 229 -1.18 -3.15 5.86
CA TYR A 229 -0.57 -2.95 4.55
C TYR A 229 0.92 -2.69 4.72
N SER A 230 1.75 -3.48 4.03
CA SER A 230 3.20 -3.31 4.08
C SER A 230 3.80 -3.37 2.69
N VAL A 231 4.78 -2.50 2.45
CA VAL A 231 5.52 -2.41 1.19
C VAL A 231 6.99 -2.33 1.53
N SER A 232 7.81 -3.10 0.82
CA SER A 232 9.26 -2.99 0.83
C SER A 232 9.77 -2.79 -0.58
N VAL A 233 10.71 -1.86 -0.77
CA VAL A 233 11.39 -1.61 -2.04
C VAL A 233 12.88 -1.74 -1.83
N VAL A 234 13.56 -2.38 -2.78
CA VAL A 234 15.01 -2.59 -2.74
C VAL A 234 15.59 -2.32 -4.12
N THR A 235 16.66 -1.53 -4.15
CA THR A 235 17.60 -1.48 -5.24
C THR A 235 18.97 -1.96 -4.76
N ASP A 236 19.52 -2.93 -5.47
CA ASP A 236 20.79 -3.58 -5.11
C ASP A 236 21.56 -3.95 -6.37
N GLY A 237 22.86 -4.15 -6.25
CA GLY A 237 23.68 -4.64 -7.34
C GLY A 237 25.14 -4.75 -6.96
N LYS A 238 25.83 -5.60 -7.71
CA LYS A 238 27.28 -5.79 -7.62
C LYS A 238 27.92 -5.12 -8.82
N ALA A 239 28.84 -4.19 -8.56
CA ALA A 239 29.73 -3.61 -9.56
C ALA A 239 31.18 -4.00 -9.22
N SER A 240 31.82 -4.75 -10.12
CA SER A 240 33.21 -5.15 -9.99
C SER A 240 34.12 -4.00 -10.37
N LEU A 241 35.24 -3.84 -9.68
CA LEU A 241 36.22 -2.81 -10.03
C LEU A 241 36.73 -3.02 -11.45
N ASP A 242 36.79 -1.95 -12.25
CA ASP A 242 37.35 -1.98 -13.60
C ASP A 242 38.86 -2.29 -13.53
N GLY A 243 39.21 -3.57 -13.61
CA GLY A 243 40.58 -4.05 -13.88
C GLY A 243 41.67 -3.68 -12.88
N THR A 244 41.34 -3.07 -11.72
CA THR A 244 42.34 -2.63 -10.72
C THR A 244 42.10 -3.33 -9.39
N ALA A 245 42.89 -4.36 -9.11
CA ALA A 245 42.85 -5.11 -7.84
C ALA A 245 43.26 -4.28 -6.60
N THR A 246 43.73 -3.04 -6.81
CA THR A 246 44.17 -2.10 -5.78
C THR A 246 43.93 -0.67 -6.27
N CYS A 247 42.70 -0.18 -6.17
CA CYS A 247 42.41 1.25 -6.23
C CYS A 247 42.28 1.78 -4.79
N GLU A 248 42.78 3.00 -4.55
CA GLU A 248 42.50 3.70 -3.29
C GLU A 248 41.00 4.04 -3.24
N PRO A 249 40.35 4.07 -2.05
CA PRO A 249 38.89 4.23 -1.91
C PRO A 249 38.27 5.41 -2.67
N PHE A 250 39.07 6.45 -2.94
CA PHE A 250 38.67 7.70 -3.57
C PHE A 250 39.04 7.80 -5.06
N ASN A 251 39.57 6.74 -5.67
CA ASN A 251 40.02 6.74 -7.07
C ASN A 251 39.70 5.41 -7.78
N CYS A 252 38.64 4.74 -7.32
CA CYS A 252 38.13 3.53 -7.94
C CYS A 252 37.16 3.90 -9.07
N SER A 253 37.40 3.36 -10.27
CA SER A 253 36.43 3.39 -11.37
C SER A 253 35.53 2.17 -11.23
N TYR A 254 34.22 2.42 -11.08
CA TYR A 254 33.20 1.38 -11.15
C TYR A 254 32.51 1.43 -12.51
N PRO A 255 32.16 0.27 -13.09
CA PRO A 255 31.28 0.24 -14.24
C PRO A 255 29.90 0.78 -13.84
N GLU A 256 29.19 1.36 -14.81
CA GLU A 256 27.80 1.78 -14.62
C GLU A 256 26.96 0.60 -14.10
N ASN A 257 26.22 0.83 -13.02
CA ASN A 257 25.37 -0.18 -12.38
C ASN A 257 24.25 0.54 -11.63
N ASN A 258 23.17 0.83 -12.34
CA ASN A 258 22.12 1.73 -11.86
C ASN A 258 20.82 0.96 -11.67
N ALA A 259 20.07 1.33 -10.65
CA ALA A 259 18.72 0.84 -10.46
C ALA A 259 17.84 1.90 -9.81
N PHE A 260 16.61 1.93 -10.29
CA PHE A 260 15.57 2.87 -9.92
C PHE A 260 14.32 2.06 -9.58
N ALA A 261 13.75 2.31 -8.42
CA ALA A 261 12.51 1.70 -8.00
C ALA A 261 11.60 2.75 -7.38
N GLU A 262 10.43 2.92 -7.96
CA GLU A 262 9.36 3.78 -7.50
C GLU A 262 8.10 2.95 -7.27
N TYR A 263 7.48 3.12 -6.11
CA TYR A 263 6.21 2.50 -5.76
C TYR A 263 5.29 3.54 -5.15
N GLY A 264 4.02 3.54 -5.56
CA GLY A 264 3.01 4.38 -4.94
C GLY A 264 2.98 5.82 -5.43
N PHE A 265 3.65 6.15 -6.54
CA PHE A 265 3.68 7.52 -7.06
C PHE A 265 2.35 7.86 -7.76
N PRO A 266 1.77 9.05 -7.54
CA PRO A 266 0.55 9.45 -8.21
C PRO A 266 0.84 9.96 -9.65
N GLN A 267 0.01 9.59 -10.61
CA GLN A 267 0.12 10.12 -11.99
C GLN A 267 -0.31 11.59 -12.13
N SER A 268 -0.94 12.17 -11.11
CA SER A 268 -1.35 13.59 -11.11
C SER A 268 -1.22 14.21 -9.72
N ILE A 269 -0.83 15.48 -9.66
CA ILE A 269 -0.57 16.25 -8.43
C ILE A 269 -1.87 16.55 -7.65
N ASN A 270 -3.05 16.32 -8.24
CA ASN A 270 -4.31 16.58 -7.57
C ASN A 270 -4.70 15.39 -6.67
N TRP A 271 -4.60 15.58 -5.36
CA TRP A 271 -4.94 14.62 -4.32
C TRP A 271 -6.32 14.88 -3.66
N PRO A 272 -7.46 14.44 -4.23
CA PRO A 272 -8.75 14.63 -3.56
C PRO A 272 -9.31 13.40 -2.82
N GLU A 273 -8.79 12.18 -2.97
CA GLU A 273 -9.43 10.96 -2.42
C GLU A 273 -8.52 10.10 -1.53
N SER A 274 -9.11 9.44 -0.53
CA SER A 274 -8.46 8.37 0.24
C SER A 274 -8.22 7.18 -0.69
N ILE A 275 -6.99 6.66 -0.67
CA ILE A 275 -6.61 5.50 -1.47
C ILE A 275 -7.13 4.23 -0.83
N PHE A 276 -7.22 4.18 0.50
CA PHE A 276 -7.92 3.12 1.22
C PHE A 276 -9.36 3.57 1.49
N GLN A 277 -10.32 2.86 0.91
CA GLN A 277 -11.74 3.14 1.02
C GLN A 277 -12.42 1.92 1.65
N PHE A 278 -12.79 2.06 2.91
CA PHE A 278 -13.59 1.06 3.61
C PHE A 278 -15.06 1.27 3.28
N SER A 279 -15.74 0.17 2.99
CA SER A 279 -17.19 0.16 2.83
C SER A 279 -17.78 -1.00 3.61
N THR A 280 -19.02 -0.82 4.07
CA THR A 280 -19.77 -1.89 4.71
C THR A 280 -21.13 -2.03 4.08
N SER A 281 -21.65 -3.25 4.13
CA SER A 281 -23.02 -3.55 3.81
C SER A 281 -23.64 -4.41 4.91
N SER A 282 -24.90 -4.13 5.24
CA SER A 282 -25.66 -5.00 6.12
C SER A 282 -25.81 -6.35 5.43
N ILE A 283 -25.44 -7.42 6.11
CA ILE A 283 -25.78 -8.76 5.65
C ILE A 283 -27.29 -8.83 5.76
N SER A 284 -27.97 -9.28 4.70
CA SER A 284 -29.41 -9.50 4.76
C SER A 284 -29.67 -10.57 5.82
N VAL A 285 -29.96 -10.13 7.04
CA VAL A 285 -30.42 -11.03 8.08
C VAL A 285 -31.74 -11.57 7.55
N ASN A 286 -31.79 -12.85 7.18
CA ASN A 286 -33.06 -13.56 7.06
C ASN A 286 -33.62 -13.65 8.49
N GLU A 287 -34.14 -12.55 9.04
CA GLU A 287 -34.69 -12.56 10.38
C GLU A 287 -36.17 -12.14 10.44
N PRO A 288 -37.02 -12.97 11.08
CA PRO A 288 -38.43 -12.67 11.30
C PRO A 288 -38.65 -11.75 12.51
N ILE A 289 -37.66 -10.98 12.97
CA ILE A 289 -37.85 -10.05 14.11
C ILE A 289 -38.88 -8.97 13.77
N HIS A 290 -38.87 -8.47 12.53
CA HIS A 290 -39.90 -7.53 12.06
C HIS A 290 -41.29 -8.18 11.97
N LEU A 291 -41.39 -9.48 11.66
CA LEU A 291 -42.66 -10.22 11.65
C LEU A 291 -43.21 -10.47 13.06
N GLY A 292 -42.34 -10.71 14.05
CA GLY A 292 -42.75 -10.87 15.45
C GLY A 292 -43.33 -9.58 16.04
N LEU A 293 -42.70 -8.44 15.74
CA LEU A 293 -43.19 -7.12 16.17
C LEU A 293 -44.41 -6.64 15.38
N LEU A 294 -44.46 -6.88 14.06
CA LEU A 294 -45.67 -6.66 13.26
C LEU A 294 -46.82 -7.57 13.70
N GLY A 295 -46.52 -8.81 14.08
CA GLY A 295 -47.47 -9.78 14.63
C GLY A 295 -48.01 -9.34 15.99
N LEU A 296 -47.15 -8.84 16.89
CA LEU A 296 -47.55 -8.25 18.17
C LEU A 296 -48.37 -6.97 17.99
N ALA A 297 -47.97 -6.09 17.07
CA ALA A 297 -48.73 -4.89 16.73
C ALA A 297 -50.10 -5.23 16.14
N ALA A 298 -50.17 -6.22 15.24
CA ALA A 298 -51.43 -6.72 14.68
C ALA A 298 -52.31 -7.38 15.76
N LEU A 299 -51.73 -8.17 16.67
CA LEU A 299 -52.44 -8.77 17.81
C LEU A 299 -53.00 -7.72 18.77
N LEU A 300 -52.27 -6.63 19.02
CA LEU A 300 -52.73 -5.50 19.82
C LEU A 300 -53.91 -4.79 19.14
N ILE A 301 -53.82 -4.53 17.83
CA ILE A 301 -54.90 -3.92 17.04
C ILE A 301 -56.14 -4.83 17.00
N ILE A 302 -55.98 -6.14 16.83
CA ILE A 302 -57.07 -7.12 16.82
C ILE A 302 -57.76 -7.21 18.19
N ARG A 303 -56.99 -7.22 19.30
CA ARG A 303 -57.56 -7.20 20.65
C ARG A 303 -58.34 -5.92 20.93
N LEU A 304 -57.86 -4.77 20.44
CA LEU A 304 -58.55 -3.49 20.60
C LEU A 304 -59.87 -3.44 19.82
N LYS A 305 -59.93 -4.06 18.63
CA LYS A 305 -61.14 -4.09 17.78
C LYS A 305 -62.21 -5.08 18.25
N ARG A 306 -61.87 -6.03 19.13
CA ARG A 306 -62.79 -7.04 19.69
C ARG A 306 -63.46 -6.60 20.99
N ASN A 307 -62.99 -5.49 21.58
CA ASN A 307 -63.51 -4.90 22.83
C ASN A 307 -64.35 -3.62 22.61
N ASP A 308 -64.64 -3.27 21.34
CA ASP A 308 -65.76 -2.39 20.95
C ASP A 308 -66.98 -3.26 20.58
#